data_AF-A0A2R5EHQ2-F1
#
_entry.id   AF-A0A2R5EHQ2-F1
#
_cell.length_a   1.000
_cell.length_b   1.000
_cell.length_c   1.000
_cell.angle_alpha   90.00
_cell.angle_beta   90.00
_cell.angle_gamma   90.00
#
_symmetry.space_group_name_H-M   'P 1'
#
loop_
_entity.id
_entity.type
_entity.pdbx_description
1 polymer ?
#
loop_
_entity_poly.entity_id
_entity_poly.type
_entity_poly.pdbx_seq_one_letter_code
_entity_poly.pdbx_strand_id
1 'polypeptide(L)'
;MPEPTEGTTDLRVIEGKGTTINDIVDKISTNMESQIDLLHLKLILFEDEFAKEGLGDVIESFMRAHDISAKVMVAICDEPLESFFKNINTFHKNNGTVLLSFFEKNAGWNPQVAESSVWEVFRSMNSYTHDVSIPIIRSGTGTVIESRGSAIIGSGRMVGNLTPGETLIVNAFKGSSAQGKIEVMKNATVEIISSATVHRHTMKNGIPYLKSKIRLKVTLLETKGSPSQENIRHEVSKLLQSRYDSIIGKMKATRADILATGQYFRSNLTRDQLEHWREDYLPRLNCEVEFVTVIQNTGLLRDS
;
A
#
# COMPACT_ATOMS: atom_id res chain seq x y z
N MET A 1 -4.07 3.12 24.82
CA MET A 1 -5.46 2.86 25.29
C MET A 1 -5.58 1.35 25.48
N PRO A 2 -6.22 0.85 26.54
CA PRO A 2 -6.55 -0.56 26.61
C PRO A 2 -7.63 -0.87 25.56
N GLU A 3 -7.42 -1.94 24.77
CA GLU A 3 -8.43 -2.45 23.85
C GLU A 3 -9.62 -3.01 24.65
N PRO A 4 -10.87 -2.84 24.18
CA PRO A 4 -12.01 -3.48 24.80
C PRO A 4 -11.90 -5.00 24.61
N THR A 5 -12.05 -5.75 25.70
CA THR A 5 -12.17 -7.21 25.67
C THR A 5 -13.56 -7.61 25.17
N GLU A 6 -13.71 -7.70 23.85
CA GLU A 6 -14.73 -8.56 23.24
C GLU A 6 -14.23 -10.01 23.19
N GLY A 7 -15.16 -10.98 23.16
CA GLY A 7 -14.94 -12.40 23.43
C GLY A 7 -13.67 -13.00 22.80
N THR A 8 -12.95 -13.79 23.59
CA THR A 8 -11.67 -14.42 23.24
C THR A 8 -11.83 -15.28 21.98
N THR A 9 -11.34 -14.78 20.85
CA THR A 9 -11.15 -15.58 19.64
C THR A 9 -9.69 -16.04 19.65
N ASP A 10 -9.46 -17.32 19.85
CA ASP A 10 -8.10 -17.87 19.85
C ASP A 10 -7.58 -18.02 18.42
N LEU A 11 -6.36 -17.54 18.17
CA LEU A 11 -5.67 -17.74 16.90
C LEU A 11 -5.26 -19.21 16.77
N ARG A 12 -5.86 -19.92 15.82
CA ARG A 12 -5.47 -21.29 15.46
C ARG A 12 -4.68 -21.26 14.15
N VAL A 13 -3.43 -21.72 14.20
CA VAL A 13 -2.57 -21.86 13.02
C VAL A 13 -2.60 -23.32 12.58
N ILE A 14 -2.87 -23.55 11.29
CA ILE A 14 -2.95 -24.89 10.69
C ILE A 14 -2.12 -24.88 9.41
N GLU A 15 -1.29 -25.91 9.23
CA GLU A 15 -0.41 -26.04 8.08
C GLU A 15 -0.87 -27.23 7.20
N GLY A 16 -0.78 -27.06 5.89
CA GLY A 16 -0.99 -28.11 4.91
C GLY A 16 -0.10 -27.92 3.69
N LYS A 17 0.24 -29.03 3.03
CA LYS A 17 1.08 -29.04 1.81
C LYS A 17 0.38 -29.80 0.69
N GLY A 18 0.45 -29.27 -0.52
CA GLY A 18 -0.24 -29.84 -1.67
C GLY A 18 0.22 -29.22 -2.98
N THR A 19 -0.40 -29.69 -4.06
CA THR A 19 -0.07 -29.30 -5.44
C THR A 19 -0.99 -28.22 -6.00
N THR A 20 -2.21 -28.10 -5.45
CA THR A 20 -3.19 -27.07 -5.78
C THR A 20 -3.82 -26.53 -4.50
N ILE A 21 -4.46 -25.36 -4.58
CA ILE A 21 -5.18 -24.75 -3.45
C ILE A 21 -6.26 -25.71 -2.91
N ASN A 22 -7.06 -26.31 -3.80
CA ASN A 22 -8.11 -27.26 -3.41
C ASN A 22 -7.53 -28.52 -2.73
N ASP A 23 -6.42 -29.06 -3.24
CA ASP A 23 -5.71 -30.19 -2.60
C ASP A 23 -5.21 -29.82 -1.18
N ILE A 24 -4.70 -28.60 -1.00
CA ILE A 24 -4.28 -28.10 0.31
C ILE A 24 -5.49 -27.97 1.25
N VAL A 25 -6.59 -27.38 0.80
CA VAL A 25 -7.82 -27.19 1.61
C VAL A 25 -8.43 -28.53 1.99
N ASP A 26 -8.49 -29.50 1.06
CA ASP A 26 -9.02 -30.84 1.31
C ASP A 26 -8.17 -31.59 2.34
N LYS A 27 -6.84 -31.51 2.25
CA LYS A 27 -5.91 -32.12 3.21
C LYS A 27 -6.00 -31.49 4.60
N ILE A 28 -6.11 -30.17 4.67
CA ILE A 28 -6.30 -29.47 5.94
C ILE A 28 -7.66 -29.88 6.54
N SER A 29 -8.73 -29.85 5.75
CA SER A 29 -10.09 -30.20 6.18
C SER A 29 -10.21 -31.65 6.65
N THR A 30 -9.48 -32.59 6.03
CA THR A 30 -9.46 -34.01 6.43
C THR A 30 -9.01 -34.21 7.87
N ASN A 31 -8.11 -33.35 8.37
CA ASN A 31 -7.54 -33.44 9.71
C ASN A 31 -8.20 -32.46 10.70
N MET A 32 -9.32 -31.85 10.32
CA MET A 32 -10.08 -30.92 11.15
C MET A 32 -11.44 -31.48 11.51
N GLU A 33 -11.88 -31.20 12.74
CA GLU A 33 -13.25 -31.50 13.20
C GLU A 33 -14.32 -30.64 12.48
N SER A 34 -13.89 -29.57 11.79
CA SER A 34 -14.74 -28.60 11.08
C SER A 34 -14.26 -28.39 9.65
N GLN A 35 -15.19 -28.22 8.70
CA GLN A 35 -14.85 -27.85 7.33
C GLN A 35 -14.31 -26.41 7.26
N ILE A 36 -13.28 -26.21 6.44
CA ILE A 36 -12.83 -24.86 6.07
C ILE A 36 -13.68 -24.39 4.89
N ASP A 37 -14.25 -23.20 5.01
CA ASP A 37 -14.91 -22.49 3.92
C ASP A 37 -14.10 -21.24 3.52
N LEU A 38 -13.72 -21.15 2.25
CA LEU A 38 -12.97 -20.02 1.71
C LEU A 38 -13.85 -18.80 1.40
N LEU A 39 -15.18 -18.93 1.41
CA LEU A 39 -16.11 -17.82 1.13
C LEU A 39 -15.94 -16.65 2.12
N HIS A 40 -15.47 -16.95 3.33
CA HIS A 40 -15.20 -15.97 4.38
C HIS A 40 -13.74 -15.51 4.45
N LEU A 41 -12.88 -15.97 3.54
CA LEU A 41 -11.47 -15.55 3.47
C LEU A 41 -11.37 -14.02 3.35
N LYS A 42 -10.51 -13.43 4.17
CA LYS A 42 -10.34 -11.97 4.26
C LYS A 42 -8.99 -11.47 3.78
N LEU A 43 -7.93 -12.23 4.07
CA LEU A 43 -6.55 -11.86 3.82
C LEU A 43 -5.76 -13.09 3.34
N ILE A 44 -4.92 -12.88 2.32
CA ILE A 44 -3.91 -13.82 1.84
C ILE A 44 -2.55 -13.19 2.10
N LEU A 45 -1.65 -13.96 2.69
CA LEU A 45 -0.27 -13.55 2.95
C LEU A 45 0.68 -14.35 2.05
N PHE A 46 1.58 -13.64 1.38
CA PHE A 46 2.67 -14.23 0.60
C PHE A 46 4.01 -13.94 1.29
N GLU A 47 4.94 -14.89 1.28
CA GLU A 47 6.33 -14.59 1.61
C GLU A 47 6.95 -13.71 0.52
N ASP A 48 7.88 -12.83 0.90
CA ASP A 48 8.52 -11.90 -0.03
C ASP A 48 9.33 -12.61 -1.12
N GLU A 49 10.03 -13.70 -0.79
CA GLU A 49 10.74 -14.55 -1.75
C GLU A 49 9.79 -15.10 -2.82
N PHE A 50 8.63 -15.62 -2.42
CA PHE A 50 7.62 -16.09 -3.37
C PHE A 50 7.06 -14.94 -4.22
N ALA A 51 6.85 -13.75 -3.64
CA ALA A 51 6.40 -12.59 -4.40
C ALA A 51 7.43 -12.09 -5.43
N LYS A 52 8.73 -12.25 -5.16
CA LYS A 52 9.82 -11.94 -6.11
C LYS A 52 9.85 -12.93 -7.28
N GLU A 53 9.62 -14.22 -7.01
CA GLU A 53 9.50 -15.26 -8.04
C GLU A 53 8.30 -14.99 -8.96
N GLY A 54 7.14 -14.73 -8.36
CA GLY A 54 5.95 -14.24 -9.05
C GLY A 54 4.64 -14.74 -8.48
N LEU A 55 3.65 -13.87 -8.52
CA LEU A 55 2.30 -14.10 -8.01
C LEU A 55 1.31 -14.49 -9.11
N GLY A 56 1.75 -14.62 -10.37
CA GLY A 56 0.86 -14.71 -11.52
C GLY A 56 -0.11 -15.89 -11.45
N ASP A 57 0.43 -17.10 -11.45
CA ASP A 57 -0.35 -18.34 -11.48
C ASP A 57 -1.31 -18.45 -10.29
N VAL A 58 -0.87 -18.00 -9.11
CA VAL A 58 -1.68 -18.08 -7.89
C VAL A 58 -2.81 -17.04 -7.89
N ILE A 59 -2.54 -15.80 -8.32
CA ILE A 59 -3.56 -14.75 -8.41
C ILE A 59 -4.61 -15.10 -9.47
N GLU A 60 -4.19 -15.65 -10.61
CA GLU A 60 -5.13 -16.17 -11.61
C GLU A 60 -5.99 -17.31 -11.07
N SER A 61 -5.38 -18.22 -10.30
CA SER A 61 -6.11 -19.34 -9.69
C SER A 61 -7.14 -18.84 -8.68
N PHE A 62 -6.80 -17.84 -7.84
CA PHE A 62 -7.74 -17.20 -6.94
C PHE A 62 -8.88 -16.49 -7.67
N MET A 63 -8.61 -15.85 -8.81
CA MET A 63 -9.65 -15.21 -9.63
C MET A 63 -10.60 -16.20 -10.31
N ARG A 64 -10.14 -17.44 -10.57
CA ARG A 64 -10.97 -18.52 -11.14
C ARG A 64 -11.71 -19.33 -10.08
N ALA A 65 -11.24 -19.33 -8.84
CA ALA A 65 -11.85 -20.05 -7.74
C ALA A 65 -13.23 -19.47 -7.41
N HIS A 66 -14.26 -20.32 -7.33
CA HIS A 66 -15.63 -19.88 -7.03
C HIS A 66 -15.79 -19.50 -5.55
N ASP A 67 -15.01 -20.14 -4.69
CA ASP A 67 -15.05 -20.02 -3.23
C ASP A 67 -14.14 -18.92 -2.68
N ILE A 68 -13.37 -18.21 -3.52
CA ILE A 68 -12.52 -17.10 -3.10
C ILE A 68 -13.06 -15.79 -3.68
N SER A 69 -13.38 -14.85 -2.81
CA SER A 69 -13.80 -13.51 -3.24
C SER A 69 -12.64 -12.74 -3.88
N ALA A 70 -12.86 -12.15 -5.06
CA ALA A 70 -11.88 -11.28 -5.70
C ALA A 70 -11.52 -10.02 -4.86
N LYS A 71 -12.32 -9.71 -3.82
CA LYS A 71 -12.07 -8.62 -2.86
C LYS A 71 -11.19 -9.03 -1.67
N VAL A 72 -10.81 -10.30 -1.56
CA VAL A 72 -9.87 -10.76 -0.53
C VAL A 72 -8.60 -9.92 -0.61
N MET A 73 -8.16 -9.42 0.54
CA MET A 73 -6.96 -8.59 0.65
C MET A 73 -5.71 -9.44 0.48
N VAL A 74 -4.64 -8.83 -0.02
CA VAL A 74 -3.32 -9.44 -0.14
C VAL A 74 -2.28 -8.61 0.59
N ALA A 75 -1.32 -9.28 1.23
CA ALA A 75 -0.15 -8.66 1.82
C ALA A 75 1.08 -9.56 1.66
N ILE A 76 2.26 -8.95 1.77
CA ILE A 76 3.56 -9.65 1.70
C ILE A 76 4.19 -9.64 3.10
N CYS A 77 4.71 -10.77 3.53
CA CYS A 77 5.46 -10.92 4.77
C CYS A 77 6.96 -10.86 4.48
N ASP A 78 7.72 -9.99 5.16
CA ASP A 78 9.19 -9.86 5.01
C ASP A 78 9.99 -10.86 5.86
N GLU A 79 9.33 -11.92 6.33
CA GLU A 79 9.92 -13.02 7.07
C GLU A 79 9.15 -14.34 6.80
N PRO A 80 9.70 -15.50 7.17
CA PRO A 80 9.01 -16.78 7.00
C PRO A 80 7.68 -16.81 7.77
N LEU A 81 6.60 -17.28 7.12
CA LEU A 81 5.26 -17.27 7.71
C LEU A 81 5.17 -18.10 8.99
N GLU A 82 5.92 -19.20 9.09
CA GLU A 82 6.02 -19.98 10.32
C GLU A 82 6.52 -19.12 11.50
N SER A 83 7.55 -18.32 11.26
CA SER A 83 8.11 -17.41 12.28
C SER A 83 7.14 -16.28 12.60
N PHE A 84 6.53 -15.68 11.57
CA PHE A 84 5.52 -14.64 11.72
C PHE A 84 4.37 -15.08 12.62
N PHE A 85 3.71 -16.19 12.30
CA PHE A 85 2.56 -16.70 13.07
C PHE A 85 2.96 -17.15 14.48
N LYS A 86 4.15 -17.74 14.65
CA LYS A 86 4.68 -18.07 15.98
C LYS A 86 4.88 -16.83 16.84
N ASN A 87 5.43 -15.76 16.28
CA ASN A 87 5.66 -14.51 16.99
C ASN A 87 4.33 -13.84 17.36
N ILE A 88 3.39 -13.73 16.43
CA ILE A 88 2.04 -13.18 16.69
C ILE A 88 1.35 -13.90 17.85
N ASN A 89 1.38 -15.24 17.84
CA ASN A 89 0.77 -16.04 18.89
C ASN A 89 1.47 -15.88 20.26
N THR A 90 2.76 -15.54 20.25
CA THR A 90 3.53 -15.28 21.48
C THR A 90 3.21 -13.92 22.08
N PHE A 91 3.08 -12.88 21.25
CA PHE A 91 2.83 -11.51 21.72
C PHE A 91 1.39 -11.27 22.16
N HIS A 92 0.39 -11.93 21.55
CA HIS A 92 -1.02 -11.75 21.89
C HIS A 92 -1.74 -13.09 22.01
N LYS A 93 -1.62 -13.71 23.18
CA LYS A 93 -2.57 -14.76 23.59
C LYS A 93 -3.97 -14.15 23.60
N ASN A 94 -4.90 -14.72 22.83
CA ASN A 94 -6.33 -14.43 22.81
C ASN A 94 -6.80 -13.22 21.95
N ASN A 95 -6.01 -12.75 20.97
CA ASN A 95 -6.49 -11.77 19.98
C ASN A 95 -6.40 -12.29 18.54
N GLY A 96 -7.28 -13.23 18.20
CA GLY A 96 -7.36 -13.85 16.87
C GLY A 96 -7.76 -12.90 15.73
N THR A 97 -8.19 -11.68 16.03
CA THR A 97 -8.58 -10.69 15.01
C THR A 97 -7.48 -9.70 14.67
N VAL A 98 -6.32 -9.74 15.35
CA VAL A 98 -5.25 -8.73 15.22
C VAL A 98 -4.78 -8.49 13.77
N LEU A 99 -4.70 -9.55 12.97
CA LEU A 99 -4.35 -9.46 11.55
C LEU A 99 -5.40 -8.70 10.74
N LEU A 100 -6.68 -8.96 11.01
CA LEU A 100 -7.79 -8.30 10.32
C LEU A 100 -7.87 -6.84 10.74
N SER A 101 -7.84 -6.58 12.06
CA SER A 101 -7.88 -5.24 12.63
C SER A 101 -6.75 -4.33 12.10
N PHE A 102 -5.56 -4.89 11.83
CA PHE A 102 -4.45 -4.13 11.23
C PHE A 102 -4.78 -3.54 9.85
N PHE A 103 -5.59 -4.25 9.06
CA PHE A 103 -6.00 -3.82 7.73
C PHE A 103 -7.36 -3.11 7.70
N GLU A 104 -8.11 -3.12 8.80
CA GLU A 104 -9.44 -2.52 8.87
C GLU A 104 -9.42 -0.99 8.97
N LYS A 105 -10.15 -0.34 8.04
CA LYS A 105 -10.30 1.13 7.99
C LYS A 105 -10.84 1.77 9.27
N ASN A 106 -11.73 1.05 9.95
CA ASN A 106 -12.42 1.56 11.13
C ASN A 106 -11.67 1.29 12.44
N ALA A 107 -10.58 0.50 12.40
CA ALA A 107 -9.80 0.11 13.58
C ALA A 107 -8.50 0.94 13.74
N GLY A 108 -8.41 2.10 13.09
CA GLY A 108 -7.23 2.97 13.15
C GLY A 108 -6.30 2.85 11.93
N TRP A 109 -6.88 2.63 10.75
CA TRP A 109 -6.12 2.49 9.50
C TRP A 109 -5.11 3.60 9.29
N ASN A 110 -3.88 3.17 9.03
CA ASN A 110 -2.76 4.05 8.76
C ASN A 110 -2.67 4.27 7.24
N PRO A 111 -2.77 5.52 6.74
CA PRO A 111 -2.71 5.83 5.32
C PRO A 111 -1.35 5.50 4.66
N GLN A 112 -0.37 5.04 5.43
CA GLN A 112 0.90 4.48 4.96
C GLN A 112 0.86 2.99 4.62
N VAL A 113 -0.26 2.30 4.89
CA VAL A 113 -0.47 0.90 4.52
C VAL A 113 -1.23 0.88 3.21
N ALA A 114 -0.66 0.26 2.18
CA ALA A 114 -1.37 0.03 0.94
C ALA A 114 -2.52 -0.97 1.18
N GLU A 115 -3.64 -0.74 0.50
CA GLU A 115 -4.73 -1.71 0.41
C GLU A 115 -4.65 -2.33 -0.97
N SER A 116 -4.62 -3.66 -1.04
CA SER A 116 -4.63 -4.38 -2.30
C SER A 116 -5.44 -5.63 -2.15
N SER A 117 -6.24 -5.91 -3.17
CA SER A 117 -7.06 -7.11 -3.30
C SER A 117 -6.58 -8.00 -4.43
N VAL A 118 -7.00 -9.27 -4.42
CA VAL A 118 -6.73 -10.22 -5.51
C VAL A 118 -7.10 -9.62 -6.88
N TRP A 119 -8.28 -8.97 -6.98
CA TRP A 119 -8.72 -8.30 -8.21
C TRP A 119 -7.75 -7.21 -8.68
N GLU A 120 -7.21 -6.40 -7.78
CA GLU A 120 -6.32 -5.30 -8.16
C GLU A 120 -4.97 -5.81 -8.66
N VAL A 121 -4.46 -6.89 -8.04
CA VAL A 121 -3.25 -7.57 -8.53
C VAL A 121 -3.50 -8.18 -9.90
N PHE A 122 -4.60 -8.93 -10.07
CA PHE A 122 -4.97 -9.52 -11.34
C PHE A 122 -5.13 -8.46 -12.45
N ARG A 123 -5.83 -7.35 -12.15
CA ARG A 123 -5.99 -6.24 -13.08
C ARG A 123 -4.64 -5.62 -13.46
N SER A 124 -3.71 -5.49 -12.51
CA SER A 124 -2.39 -4.92 -12.77
C SER A 124 -1.55 -5.79 -13.71
N MET A 125 -1.59 -7.11 -13.53
CA MET A 125 -0.92 -8.08 -14.41
C MET A 125 -1.42 -7.99 -15.86
N ASN A 126 -2.70 -7.66 -16.03
CA ASN A 126 -3.37 -7.56 -17.33
C ASN A 126 -3.46 -6.11 -17.86
N SER A 127 -2.74 -5.18 -17.23
CA SER A 127 -2.72 -3.77 -17.63
C SER A 127 -1.36 -3.40 -18.21
N TYR A 128 -1.36 -2.61 -19.28
CA TYR A 128 -0.13 -2.04 -19.83
C TYR A 128 0.35 -0.78 -19.09
N THR A 129 -0.54 -0.12 -18.35
CA THR A 129 -0.32 1.25 -17.84
C THR A 129 -0.68 1.42 -16.37
N HIS A 130 -0.77 0.33 -15.62
CA HIS A 130 -1.20 0.36 -14.23
C HIS A 130 -0.58 -0.81 -13.49
N ASP A 131 0.34 -0.51 -12.57
CA ASP A 131 0.93 -1.47 -11.65
C ASP A 131 0.41 -1.25 -10.22
N VAL A 132 0.49 -2.27 -9.37
CA VAL A 132 -0.10 -2.25 -8.01
C VAL A 132 0.98 -2.32 -6.94
N SER A 133 0.65 -1.85 -5.73
CA SER A 133 1.53 -1.96 -4.58
C SER A 133 0.87 -2.79 -3.49
N ILE A 134 1.51 -3.88 -3.08
CA ILE A 134 1.01 -4.76 -2.02
C ILE A 134 1.69 -4.37 -0.69
N PRO A 135 0.97 -4.19 0.43
CA PRO A 135 1.59 -3.85 1.71
C PRO A 135 2.58 -4.93 2.16
N ILE A 136 3.71 -4.50 2.74
CA ILE A 136 4.70 -5.39 3.35
C ILE A 136 4.58 -5.28 4.87
N ILE A 137 4.48 -6.42 5.53
CA ILE A 137 4.36 -6.55 6.98
C ILE A 137 5.35 -7.55 7.55
N ARG A 138 5.54 -7.50 8.86
CA ARG A 138 6.27 -8.50 9.64
C ARG A 138 5.82 -8.50 11.09
N SER A 139 6.21 -9.52 11.84
CA SER A 139 6.01 -9.55 13.28
C SER A 139 6.85 -8.45 13.92
N GLY A 140 6.22 -7.69 14.81
CA GLY A 140 6.88 -6.56 15.44
C GLY A 140 7.67 -6.94 16.68
N THR A 141 8.49 -6.00 17.11
CA THR A 141 9.32 -6.11 18.32
C THR A 141 8.71 -5.40 19.53
N GLY A 142 7.82 -4.43 19.29
CA GLY A 142 7.05 -3.73 20.33
C GLY A 142 5.54 -3.61 20.03
N THR A 143 5.12 -3.84 18.79
CA THR A 143 3.72 -4.04 18.38
C THR A 143 3.58 -5.40 17.71
N VAL A 144 2.36 -5.92 17.53
CA VAL A 144 2.16 -7.27 16.96
C VAL A 144 2.66 -7.36 15.52
N ILE A 145 2.32 -6.34 14.75
CA ILE A 145 2.63 -6.23 13.33
C ILE A 145 3.33 -4.89 13.11
N GLU A 146 4.43 -4.93 12.35
CA GLU A 146 5.14 -3.77 11.86
C GLU A 146 4.91 -3.64 10.35
N SER A 147 4.49 -2.45 9.88
CA SER A 147 4.46 -2.15 8.45
C SER A 147 5.86 -1.76 7.95
N ARG A 148 6.24 -2.30 6.81
CA ARG A 148 7.54 -2.05 6.14
C ARG A 148 7.38 -1.23 4.87
N GLY A 149 6.18 -0.69 4.64
CA GLY A 149 5.79 0.02 3.43
C GLY A 149 5.06 -0.92 2.47
N SER A 150 5.42 -0.87 1.19
CA SER A 150 4.74 -1.66 0.15
C SER A 150 5.69 -2.20 -0.90
N ALA A 151 5.42 -3.38 -1.43
CA ALA A 151 6.08 -3.93 -2.61
C ALA A 151 5.56 -3.23 -3.86
N ILE A 152 6.43 -2.97 -4.83
CA ILE A 152 6.04 -2.57 -6.19
C ILE A 152 5.85 -3.85 -6.99
N ILE A 153 4.64 -4.12 -7.46
CA ILE A 153 4.32 -5.30 -8.26
C ILE A 153 4.26 -4.90 -9.74
N GLY A 154 5.25 -5.33 -10.50
CA GLY A 154 5.34 -5.13 -11.94
C GLY A 154 5.15 -6.45 -12.67
N SER A 155 4.15 -6.52 -13.56
CA SER A 155 3.84 -7.75 -14.32
C SER A 155 3.74 -9.01 -13.44
N GLY A 156 3.06 -8.89 -12.29
CA GLY A 156 2.83 -10.00 -11.36
C GLY A 156 4.01 -10.37 -10.46
N ARG A 157 5.12 -9.63 -10.49
CA ARG A 157 6.30 -9.89 -9.64
C ARG A 157 6.65 -8.70 -8.75
N MET A 158 7.15 -8.94 -7.56
CA MET A 158 7.76 -7.91 -6.72
C MET A 158 9.08 -7.45 -7.32
N VAL A 159 9.09 -6.24 -7.86
CA VAL A 159 10.26 -5.65 -8.57
C VAL A 159 10.95 -4.53 -7.79
N GLY A 160 10.40 -4.15 -6.64
CA GLY A 160 10.95 -3.12 -5.78
C GLY A 160 10.09 -2.88 -4.55
N ASN A 161 10.43 -1.86 -3.76
CA ASN A 161 9.71 -1.50 -2.56
C ASN A 161 9.56 0.02 -2.40
N LEU A 162 8.51 0.39 -1.69
CA LEU A 162 8.19 1.72 -1.22
C LEU A 162 8.34 1.71 0.29
N THR A 163 8.98 2.73 0.83
CA THR A 163 8.94 3.03 2.26
C THR A 163 7.51 3.39 2.68
N PRO A 164 7.17 3.36 3.98
CA PRO A 164 5.88 3.85 4.47
C PRO A 164 5.59 5.31 4.05
N GLY A 165 6.63 6.16 4.03
CA GLY A 165 6.51 7.55 3.59
C GLY A 165 6.19 7.68 2.10
N GLU A 166 6.77 6.85 1.25
CA GLU A 166 6.46 6.81 -0.19
C GLU A 166 5.08 6.19 -0.45
N THR A 167 4.69 5.17 0.31
CA THR A 167 3.36 4.55 0.21
C THR A 167 2.25 5.57 0.45
N LEU A 168 2.43 6.46 1.43
CA LEU A 168 1.52 7.59 1.67
C LEU A 168 1.30 8.45 0.42
N ILE A 169 2.38 8.77 -0.30
CA ILE A 169 2.31 9.58 -1.52
C ILE A 169 1.55 8.84 -2.61
N VAL A 170 1.82 7.55 -2.80
CA VAL A 170 1.10 6.71 -3.77
C VAL A 170 -0.40 6.69 -3.46
N ASN A 171 -0.75 6.48 -2.19
CA ASN A 171 -2.15 6.50 -1.73
C ASN A 171 -2.81 7.86 -2.00
N ALA A 172 -2.16 8.97 -1.61
CA ALA A 172 -2.67 10.32 -1.87
C ALA A 172 -2.82 10.63 -3.37
N PHE A 173 -1.89 10.14 -4.19
CA PHE A 173 -1.92 10.31 -5.65
C PHE A 173 -3.10 9.54 -6.28
N LYS A 174 -3.40 8.33 -5.79
CA LYS A 174 -4.55 7.51 -6.21
C LYS A 174 -5.91 8.03 -5.70
N GLY A 175 -5.91 9.10 -4.89
CA GLY A 175 -7.12 9.67 -4.30
C GLY A 175 -7.58 8.97 -3.02
N SER A 176 -6.78 8.03 -2.49
CA SER A 176 -7.00 7.47 -1.15
C SER A 176 -6.71 8.55 -0.09
N SER A 177 -7.45 8.51 1.02
CA SER A 177 -7.28 9.50 2.09
C SER A 177 -5.88 9.40 2.71
N ALA A 178 -5.17 10.53 2.81
CA ALA A 178 -3.92 10.62 3.58
C ALA A 178 -4.16 11.01 5.05
N GLN A 179 -5.43 11.02 5.49
CA GLN A 179 -5.85 11.55 6.78
C GLN A 179 -5.29 10.79 7.98
N GLY A 180 -5.04 11.50 9.07
CA GLY A 180 -4.59 10.95 10.35
C GLY A 180 -3.09 10.71 10.44
N LYS A 181 -2.33 10.95 9.36
CA LYS A 181 -0.88 10.78 9.37
C LYS A 181 -0.19 11.95 10.06
N ILE A 182 0.58 11.64 11.09
CA ILE A 182 1.55 12.54 11.71
C ILE A 182 2.88 12.49 10.96
N GLU A 183 3.31 13.62 10.41
CA GLU A 183 4.63 13.85 9.83
C GLU A 183 5.45 14.73 10.78
N VAL A 184 6.56 14.16 11.27
CA VAL A 184 7.51 14.85 12.15
C VAL A 184 8.65 15.42 11.32
N MET A 185 8.88 16.71 11.45
CA MET A 185 9.93 17.43 10.73
C MET A 185 10.87 18.10 11.73
N LYS A 186 11.87 18.83 11.22
CA LYS A 186 12.87 19.48 12.08
C LYS A 186 12.24 20.50 13.04
N ASN A 187 11.28 21.28 12.55
CA ASN A 187 10.73 22.40 13.29
C ASN A 187 9.24 22.25 13.64
N ALA A 188 8.56 21.24 13.11
CA ALA A 188 7.14 21.03 13.38
C ALA A 188 6.71 19.57 13.22
N THR A 189 5.67 19.21 13.96
CA THR A 189 4.91 17.98 13.79
C THR A 189 3.54 18.35 13.26
N VAL A 190 3.18 17.81 12.09
CA VAL A 190 1.89 18.10 11.44
C VAL A 190 1.07 16.83 11.27
N GLU A 191 -0.24 16.93 11.42
CA GLU A 191 -1.18 15.87 11.09
C GLU A 191 -1.93 16.22 9.81
N ILE A 192 -2.00 15.30 8.85
CA ILE A 192 -2.77 15.47 7.62
C ILE A 192 -4.25 15.27 7.92
N ILE A 193 -5.07 16.28 7.63
CA ILE A 193 -6.53 16.23 7.81
C ILE A 193 -7.20 15.72 6.53
N SER A 194 -6.71 16.15 5.37
CA SER A 194 -7.25 15.72 4.08
C SER A 194 -6.26 15.99 2.95
N SER A 195 -6.40 15.23 1.87
CA SER A 195 -5.67 15.38 0.62
C SER A 195 -6.64 15.48 -0.55
N ALA A 196 -6.29 16.27 -1.56
CA ALA A 196 -6.99 16.30 -2.83
C ALA A 196 -5.96 16.41 -3.96
N THR A 197 -6.12 15.60 -5.00
CA THR A 197 -5.16 15.53 -6.10
C THR A 197 -5.85 15.87 -7.40
N VAL A 198 -5.21 16.71 -8.21
CA VAL A 198 -5.65 17.06 -9.57
C VAL A 198 -4.51 16.85 -10.54
N HIS A 199 -4.80 16.24 -11.68
CA HIS A 199 -3.84 15.96 -12.74
C HIS A 199 -4.19 16.72 -14.01
N ARG A 200 -3.16 17.18 -14.71
CA ARG A 200 -3.25 17.67 -16.09
C ARG A 200 -2.20 16.95 -16.91
N HIS A 201 -2.61 16.41 -18.05
CA HIS A 201 -1.71 15.70 -18.95
C HIS A 201 -1.68 16.37 -20.31
N THR A 202 -0.57 16.23 -21.01
CA THR A 202 -0.43 16.63 -22.41
C THR A 202 0.64 15.79 -23.09
N MET A 203 0.46 15.50 -24.37
CA MET A 203 1.47 14.85 -25.20
C MET A 203 2.15 15.92 -26.06
N LYS A 204 3.47 16.09 -25.94
CA LYS A 204 4.24 17.02 -26.78
C LYS A 204 5.32 16.26 -27.52
N ASN A 205 5.29 16.29 -28.86
CA ASN A 205 6.27 15.59 -29.71
C ASN A 205 6.48 14.11 -29.32
N GLY A 206 5.40 13.41 -28.97
CA GLY A 206 5.46 11.99 -28.54
C GLY A 206 6.05 11.76 -27.15
N ILE A 207 6.23 12.80 -26.34
CA ILE A 207 6.67 12.73 -24.94
C ILE A 207 5.46 13.05 -24.04
N PRO A 208 5.13 12.17 -23.07
CA PRO A 208 4.05 12.42 -22.14
C PRO A 208 4.51 13.38 -21.03
N TYR A 209 3.69 14.37 -20.72
CA TYR A 209 3.87 15.32 -19.62
C TYR A 209 2.68 15.23 -18.68
N LEU A 210 2.94 14.91 -17.42
CA LEU A 210 1.94 14.85 -16.36
C LEU A 210 2.30 15.89 -15.28
N LYS A 211 1.40 16.86 -15.09
CA LYS A 211 1.48 17.83 -14.02
C LYS A 211 0.42 17.53 -12.98
N SER A 212 0.86 17.23 -11.77
CA SER A 212 -0.01 16.90 -10.64
C SER A 212 0.02 18.03 -9.61
N LYS A 213 -1.11 18.31 -8.98
CA LYS A 213 -1.22 19.22 -7.85
C LYS A 213 -1.87 18.49 -6.70
N ILE A 214 -1.12 18.30 -5.62
CA ILE A 214 -1.59 17.62 -4.39
C ILE A 214 -1.80 18.70 -3.33
N ARG A 215 -3.06 18.99 -3.02
CA ARG A 215 -3.44 19.91 -1.94
C ARG A 215 -3.59 19.13 -0.65
N LEU A 216 -2.87 19.53 0.38
CA LEU A 216 -2.92 18.93 1.72
C LEU A 216 -3.45 19.96 2.70
N LYS A 217 -4.48 19.58 3.48
CA LYS A 217 -4.85 20.32 4.69
C LYS A 217 -4.19 19.63 5.87
N VAL A 218 -3.47 20.39 6.69
CA VAL A 218 -2.75 19.87 7.84
C VAL A 218 -3.10 20.66 9.10
N THR A 219 -3.10 20.03 10.26
CA THR A 219 -3.09 20.71 11.56
C THR A 219 -1.70 20.63 12.17
N LEU A 220 -1.33 21.65 12.94
CA LEU A 220 -0.06 21.71 13.64
C LEU A 220 -0.26 21.09 15.02
N LEU A 221 0.54 20.07 15.35
CA LEU A 221 0.49 19.42 16.65
C LEU A 221 1.52 20.04 17.60
N GLU A 222 2.76 20.18 17.13
CA GLU A 222 3.89 20.69 17.90
C GLU A 222 4.82 21.52 17.02
N THR A 223 5.51 22.48 17.63
CA THR A 223 6.59 23.24 16.98
C THR A 223 7.80 23.30 17.87
N LYS A 224 8.99 23.28 17.25
CA LYS A 224 10.23 23.58 17.94
C LYS A 224 10.61 25.04 17.72
N GLY A 225 10.58 25.84 18.78
CA GLY A 225 10.73 27.29 18.70
C GLY A 225 9.52 27.94 18.03
N SER A 226 9.76 28.98 17.21
CA SER A 226 8.69 29.75 16.56
C SER A 226 8.86 29.79 15.04
N PRO A 227 8.78 28.65 14.34
CA PRO A 227 8.88 28.63 12.88
C PRO A 227 7.71 29.40 12.25
N SER A 228 7.98 30.17 11.20
CA SER A 228 6.91 30.77 10.42
C SER A 228 6.09 29.69 9.72
N GLN A 229 4.80 29.96 9.46
CA GLN A 229 3.97 29.04 8.66
C GLN A 229 4.60 28.75 7.30
N GLU A 230 5.32 29.71 6.72
CA GLU A 230 5.99 29.52 5.44
C GLU A 230 7.14 28.51 5.54
N ASN A 231 7.92 28.56 6.62
CA ASN A 231 8.96 27.56 6.87
C ASN A 231 8.36 26.16 7.02
N ILE A 232 7.23 26.03 7.74
CA ILE A 232 6.52 24.76 7.89
C ILE A 232 6.03 24.24 6.52
N ARG A 233 5.40 25.10 5.71
CA ARG A 233 4.96 24.72 4.35
C ARG A 233 6.12 24.27 3.48
N HIS A 234 7.26 24.97 3.57
CA HIS A 234 8.46 24.62 2.83
C HIS A 234 9.03 23.26 3.28
N GLU A 235 9.11 22.99 4.58
CA GLU A 235 9.56 21.70 5.12
C GLU A 235 8.67 20.54 4.66
N VAL A 236 7.35 20.70 4.77
CA VAL A 236 6.37 19.70 4.29
C VAL A 236 6.57 19.47 2.79
N SER A 237 6.61 20.55 2.00
CA SER A 237 6.73 20.44 0.54
C SER A 237 8.03 19.75 0.13
N LYS A 238 9.15 20.12 0.77
CA LYS A 238 10.46 19.52 0.50
C LYS A 238 10.51 18.03 0.85
N LEU A 239 9.93 17.64 1.99
CA LEU A 239 9.84 16.25 2.43
C LEU A 239 9.04 15.41 1.42
N LEU A 240 7.87 15.89 1.04
CA LEU A 240 6.98 15.17 0.11
C LEU A 240 7.56 15.15 -1.31
N GLN A 241 8.22 16.22 -1.75
CA GLN A 241 8.91 16.28 -3.03
C GLN A 241 10.01 15.21 -3.12
N SER A 242 10.87 15.11 -2.11
CA SER A 242 11.94 14.10 -2.07
C SER A 242 11.38 12.67 -2.17
N ARG A 243 10.28 12.38 -1.47
CA ARG A 243 9.59 11.07 -1.55
C ARG A 243 9.00 10.84 -2.94
N TYR A 244 8.37 11.85 -3.53
CA TYR A 244 7.82 11.76 -4.89
C TYR A 244 8.91 11.51 -5.93
N ASP A 245 10.02 12.24 -5.87
CA ASP A 245 11.13 12.07 -6.80
C ASP A 245 11.74 10.66 -6.69
N SER A 246 11.85 10.13 -5.47
CA SER A 246 12.25 8.74 -5.23
C SER A 246 11.27 7.73 -5.86
N ILE A 247 9.95 7.94 -5.72
CA ILE A 247 8.93 7.11 -6.38
C ILE A 247 9.08 7.13 -7.90
N ILE A 248 9.25 8.32 -8.49
CA ILE A 248 9.45 8.44 -9.95
C ILE A 248 10.72 7.72 -10.39
N GLY A 249 11.82 7.85 -9.63
CA GLY A 249 13.06 7.13 -9.88
C GLY A 249 12.85 5.61 -9.86
N LYS A 250 12.18 5.08 -8.83
CA LYS A 250 11.86 3.65 -8.70
C LYS A 250 10.95 3.17 -9.84
N MET A 251 9.88 3.90 -10.13
CA MET A 251 8.92 3.63 -11.20
C MET A 251 9.62 3.48 -12.56
N LYS A 252 10.56 4.37 -12.87
CA LYS A 252 11.35 4.31 -14.11
C LYS A 252 12.37 3.18 -14.11
N ALA A 253 13.06 2.96 -12.99
CA ALA A 253 14.09 1.91 -12.87
C ALA A 253 13.49 0.49 -12.96
N THR A 254 12.33 0.27 -12.36
CA THR A 254 11.65 -1.03 -12.36
C THR A 254 10.69 -1.21 -13.54
N ARG A 255 10.45 -0.14 -14.32
CA ARG A 255 9.43 -0.08 -15.37
C ARG A 255 8.02 -0.46 -14.89
N ALA A 256 7.72 -0.24 -13.62
CA ALA A 256 6.41 -0.51 -13.04
C ALA A 256 5.71 0.81 -12.71
N ASP A 257 4.64 1.14 -13.45
CA ASP A 257 3.87 2.38 -13.33
C ASP A 257 2.90 2.33 -12.13
N ILE A 258 3.48 2.42 -10.94
CA ILE A 258 2.76 2.28 -9.67
C ILE A 258 1.75 3.41 -9.40
N LEU A 259 1.96 4.56 -10.04
CA LEU A 259 1.07 5.72 -10.00
C LEU A 259 -0.02 5.67 -11.09
N ALA A 260 -0.03 4.61 -11.92
CA ALA A 260 -0.94 4.43 -13.03
C ALA A 260 -0.97 5.63 -14.00
N THR A 261 0.18 6.29 -14.20
CA THR A 261 0.30 7.52 -14.98
C THR A 261 -0.09 7.33 -16.44
N GLY A 262 0.14 6.15 -17.02
CA GLY A 262 -0.25 5.86 -18.39
C GLY A 262 -1.76 5.82 -18.62
N GLN A 263 -2.57 5.72 -17.56
CA GLN A 263 -4.03 5.83 -17.68
C GLN A 263 -4.45 7.21 -18.21
N TYR A 264 -3.72 8.27 -17.87
CA TYR A 264 -4.02 9.63 -18.35
C TYR A 264 -3.76 9.82 -19.84
N PHE A 265 -2.98 8.94 -20.48
CA PHE A 265 -2.59 9.07 -21.89
C PHE A 265 -3.33 8.10 -22.81
N ARG A 266 -4.33 7.36 -22.30
CA ARG A 266 -5.12 6.40 -23.10
C ARG A 266 -5.92 7.04 -24.23
N SER A 267 -6.24 8.33 -24.13
CA SER A 267 -6.88 9.10 -25.20
C SER A 267 -5.87 9.62 -26.24
N ASN A 268 -4.57 9.62 -25.91
CA ASN A 268 -3.50 10.10 -26.79
C ASN A 268 -2.78 8.97 -27.54
N LEU A 269 -2.88 7.74 -27.05
CA LEU A 269 -2.13 6.59 -27.55
C LEU A 269 -3.09 5.49 -28.04
N THR A 270 -2.72 4.85 -29.14
CA THR A 270 -3.39 3.64 -29.63
C THR A 270 -3.13 2.47 -28.67
N ARG A 271 -3.89 1.38 -28.82
CA ARG A 271 -3.69 0.17 -28.02
C ARG A 271 -2.27 -0.40 -28.17
N ASP A 272 -1.76 -0.47 -29.41
CA ASP A 272 -0.41 -0.98 -29.69
C ASP A 272 0.67 -0.10 -29.07
N GLN A 273 0.46 1.22 -29.03
CA GLN A 273 1.37 2.13 -28.32
C GLN A 273 1.27 1.98 -26.80
N LEU A 274 0.08 1.74 -26.26
CA LEU A 274 -0.10 1.51 -24.83
C LEU A 274 0.56 0.22 -24.37
N GLU A 275 0.58 -0.82 -25.20
CA GLU A 275 1.29 -2.08 -24.91
C GLU A 275 2.77 -1.87 -24.62
N HIS A 276 3.38 -0.88 -25.29
CA HIS A 276 4.78 -0.49 -25.09
C HIS A 276 4.94 0.69 -24.12
N TRP A 277 3.93 0.99 -23.29
CA TRP A 277 3.96 2.12 -22.35
C TRP A 277 5.18 2.08 -21.43
N ARG A 278 5.45 0.92 -20.83
CA ARG A 278 6.50 0.74 -19.83
C ARG A 278 7.90 0.91 -20.42
N GLU A 279 8.07 0.56 -21.69
CA GLU A 279 9.33 0.57 -22.42
C GLU A 279 9.59 1.93 -23.10
N ASP A 280 8.60 2.46 -23.83
CA ASP A 280 8.80 3.57 -24.74
C ASP A 280 8.42 4.93 -24.16
N TYR A 281 7.47 4.95 -23.21
CA TYR A 281 6.84 6.20 -22.73
C TYR A 281 7.18 6.49 -21.27
N LEU A 282 7.06 5.51 -20.38
CA LEU A 282 7.32 5.66 -18.94
C LEU A 282 8.75 6.19 -18.64
N PRO A 283 9.82 5.75 -19.32
CA PRO A 283 11.16 6.28 -19.05
C PRO A 283 11.30 7.78 -19.41
N ARG A 284 10.61 8.20 -20.48
CA ARG A 284 10.63 9.57 -21.01
C ARG A 284 9.56 10.48 -20.41
N LEU A 285 8.62 9.92 -19.65
CA LEU A 285 7.56 10.66 -18.97
C LEU A 285 8.15 11.77 -18.11
N ASN A 286 7.67 12.99 -18.35
CA ASN A 286 7.95 14.13 -17.51
C ASN A 286 6.83 14.26 -16.47
N CYS A 287 7.17 14.02 -15.20
CA CYS A 287 6.25 14.03 -14.07
C CYS A 287 6.61 15.19 -13.14
N GLU A 288 5.78 16.23 -13.14
CA GLU A 288 5.88 17.34 -12.20
C GLU A 288 4.80 17.22 -11.14
N VAL A 289 5.13 17.55 -9.88
CA VAL A 289 4.15 17.66 -8.81
C VAL A 289 4.31 18.99 -8.09
N GLU A 290 3.18 19.60 -7.73
CA GLU A 290 3.12 20.75 -6.84
C GLU A 290 2.38 20.33 -5.56
N PHE A 291 3.09 20.32 -4.43
CA PHE A 291 2.50 20.13 -3.11
C PHE A 291 2.03 21.48 -2.55
N VAL A 292 0.73 21.60 -2.27
CA VAL A 292 0.13 22.81 -1.70
C VAL A 292 -0.39 22.53 -0.31
N THR A 293 0.34 23.00 0.71
CA THR A 293 0.01 22.78 2.12
C THR A 293 -0.79 23.95 2.69
N VAL A 294 -1.98 23.64 3.21
CA VAL A 294 -2.88 24.55 3.92
C VAL A 294 -2.88 24.17 5.39
N ILE A 295 -2.29 25.01 6.23
CA ILE A 295 -2.28 24.82 7.69
C ILE A 295 -3.62 25.30 8.24
N GLN A 296 -4.37 24.41 8.89
CA GLN A 296 -5.61 24.70 9.59
C GLN A 296 -5.36 24.61 11.09
N ASN A 297 -5.79 25.64 11.82
CA ASN A 297 -5.83 25.71 13.29
C ASN A 297 -4.47 25.56 14.01
N THR A 298 -4.01 26.66 14.63
CA THR A 298 -2.82 26.67 15.53
C THR A 298 -3.22 26.56 17.02
N GLY A 299 -4.50 26.37 17.32
CA GLY A 299 -5.05 26.52 18.68
C GLY A 299 -4.79 25.38 19.67
N LEU A 300 -4.11 24.30 19.25
CA LEU A 300 -3.72 23.16 20.10
C LEU A 300 -2.21 23.06 20.29
N LEU A 301 -1.47 24.14 20.00
CA LEU A 301 -0.03 24.19 20.27
C LEU A 301 0.21 23.95 21.77
N ARG A 302 0.87 22.84 22.09
CA ARG A 302 1.51 22.67 23.38
C ARG A 302 2.89 23.32 23.26
N ASP A 303 3.06 24.48 23.87
CA ASP A 303 4.38 25.09 24.04
C ASP A 303 5.25 24.09 24.83
N SER A 304 6.40 23.72 24.26
CA SER A 304 7.41 22.86 24.88
C SER A 304 8.76 23.56 24.95
#